data_AF-A0A7N2KMA0-F1
#
_entry.id   AF-A0A7N2KMA0-F1
#
_cell.length_a   1.000
_cell.length_b   1.000
_cell.length_c   1.000
_cell.angle_alpha   90.00
_cell.angle_beta   90.00
_cell.angle_gamma   90.00
#
_symmetry.space_group_name_H-M   'P 1'
#
loop_
_entity.id
_entity.type
_entity.pdbx_description
1 polymer ?
#
loop_
_entity_poly.entity_id
_entity_poly.type
_entity_poly.pdbx_seq_one_letter_code
_entity_poly.pdbx_strand_id
1 'polypeptide(L)'
;MVGSRYLDHLIVERKYAEAASLCPKLLRGSASAWERWVFHFAHLRQLPVLVPYMPTDNPRLRDTAYEVALVALATNSSFHKELLSTVKSWPHVIYSALPVISAIEPQLNTSSMTDALKEALAELYVIDGQYEKAFSIYADLMKPVVFDFIEKHNLQDAIQEKVVQLMMIDCKHAVPLLIQNKDVITPSDVVSQLLNSSNKCDNRYFLHLYLHSLFEVNPHSGKDFHDMQVELYADYDPKMLLTFLRSSQHYTLEKAYETCIRRDLLREQVFILGRMGNSRQALAVIINKLGDIEEAVEFVTMQHDDDLWEELIKQCLNKPEMVGVLLEHTVGNLDPLYIVNMVPNGLEIPWLRDRLVKIITDYRTETSLRHGCNDILKADCVNLLVKYYKEARHGIYLSNEEEEARAKRNDSSASQAIEKSSVRTTEVKSKTRGGGRCCMCFDPFSIQNVSVIAFFCCHAYHMTCLMDSTSNVSGMKGSEATSREPLVEYEYDNGDVEDDDEDTQSSSRRVRCILCTTASS
;
A
#
# COMPACT_ATOMS: atom_id res chain seq x y z
N MET A 1 65.94 40.39 -14.99
CA MET A 1 65.48 41.70 -15.50
C MET A 1 65.25 41.77 -17.01
N VAL A 2 65.48 40.71 -17.80
CA VAL A 2 65.14 40.70 -19.24
C VAL A 2 63.67 40.29 -19.48
N GLY A 3 63.18 39.29 -18.74
CA GLY A 3 61.80 38.81 -18.88
C GLY A 3 60.72 39.85 -18.53
N SER A 4 60.94 40.71 -17.53
CA SER A 4 60.00 41.78 -17.18
C SER A 4 59.93 42.86 -18.26
N ARG A 5 61.08 43.28 -18.80
CA ARG A 5 61.16 44.28 -19.89
C ARG A 5 60.52 43.77 -21.20
N TYR A 6 60.59 42.46 -21.44
CA TYR A 6 59.94 41.84 -22.59
C TYR A 6 58.42 41.78 -22.44
N LEU A 7 57.92 41.47 -21.24
CA LEU A 7 56.48 41.55 -20.94
C LEU A 7 55.97 43.01 -21.03
N ASP A 8 56.73 43.98 -20.53
CA ASP A 8 56.41 45.40 -20.66
C ASP A 8 56.31 45.82 -22.15
N HIS A 9 57.24 45.36 -22.98
CA HIS A 9 57.22 45.62 -24.43
C HIS A 9 55.98 45.03 -25.13
N LEU A 10 55.61 43.78 -24.81
CA LEU A 10 54.43 43.13 -25.38
C LEU A 10 53.12 43.81 -24.96
N ILE A 11 53.07 44.36 -23.75
CA ILE A 11 51.93 45.15 -23.27
C ILE A 11 51.83 46.48 -24.03
N VAL A 12 52.95 47.16 -24.27
CA VAL A 12 52.99 48.40 -25.07
C VAL A 12 52.53 48.12 -26.52
N GLU A 13 52.88 46.97 -27.09
CA GLU A 13 52.40 46.51 -28.41
C GLU A 13 50.96 45.99 -28.41
N ARG A 14 50.24 46.01 -27.27
CA ARG A 14 48.87 45.48 -27.08
C ARG A 14 48.71 43.98 -27.37
N LYS A 15 49.79 43.20 -27.31
CA LYS A 15 49.78 41.74 -27.49
C LYS A 15 49.56 41.02 -26.16
N TYR A 16 48.40 41.24 -25.54
CA TYR A 16 48.10 40.77 -24.18
C TYR A 16 48.04 39.24 -24.06
N ALA A 17 47.54 38.54 -25.07
CA ALA A 17 47.46 37.08 -25.08
C ALA A 17 48.85 36.41 -25.16
N GLU A 18 49.73 36.94 -26.00
CA GLU A 18 51.12 36.48 -26.09
C GLU A 18 51.85 36.74 -24.77
N ALA A 19 51.67 37.93 -24.18
CA ALA A 19 52.24 38.26 -22.88
C ALA A 19 51.77 37.29 -21.78
N ALA A 20 50.47 36.99 -21.71
CA ALA A 20 49.90 36.05 -20.73
C ALA A 20 50.46 34.62 -20.89
N SER A 21 50.61 34.12 -22.12
CA SER A 21 51.16 32.78 -22.39
C SER A 21 52.63 32.62 -21.96
N LEU A 22 53.37 33.72 -21.88
CA LEU A 22 54.78 33.75 -21.51
C LEU A 22 54.99 33.94 -19.99
N CYS A 23 53.97 34.39 -19.26
CA CYS A 23 54.01 34.57 -17.81
C CYS A 23 54.45 33.31 -17.06
N PRO A 24 53.92 32.09 -17.34
CA PRO A 24 54.40 30.86 -16.71
C PRO A 24 55.90 30.60 -16.88
N LYS A 25 56.44 30.87 -18.08
CA LYS A 25 57.84 30.61 -18.41
C LYS A 25 58.80 31.63 -17.79
N LEU A 26 58.35 32.88 -17.68
CA LEU A 26 59.16 34.04 -17.27
C LEU A 26 59.09 34.32 -15.75
N LEU A 27 57.92 34.12 -15.13
CA LEU A 27 57.68 34.44 -13.71
C LEU A 27 58.00 33.25 -12.79
N ARG A 28 57.87 32.01 -13.31
CA ARG A 28 58.20 30.76 -12.61
C ARG A 28 57.67 30.75 -11.16
N GLY A 29 58.49 30.35 -10.20
CA GLY A 29 58.15 30.23 -8.77
C GLY A 29 58.05 31.54 -7.98
N SER A 30 58.12 32.72 -8.61
CA SER A 30 58.12 33.99 -7.87
C SER A 30 56.71 34.53 -7.66
N ALA A 31 56.13 34.29 -6.47
CA ALA A 31 54.81 34.78 -6.09
C ALA A 31 54.68 36.31 -6.21
N SER A 32 55.67 37.06 -5.73
CA SER A 32 55.65 38.54 -5.76
C SER A 32 55.73 39.12 -7.17
N ALA A 33 56.37 38.40 -8.11
CA ALA A 33 56.37 38.79 -9.51
C ALA A 33 55.00 38.53 -10.15
N TRP A 34 54.40 37.36 -9.90
CA TRP A 34 53.05 37.04 -10.35
C TRP A 34 52.02 38.05 -9.87
N GLU A 35 52.00 38.38 -8.58
CA GLU A 35 51.06 39.36 -8.02
C GLU A 35 51.20 40.73 -8.68
N ARG A 36 52.43 41.21 -8.89
CA ARG A 36 52.67 42.48 -9.59
C ARG A 36 52.04 42.48 -10.98
N TRP A 37 52.20 41.38 -11.73
CA TRP A 37 51.62 41.25 -13.07
C TRP A 37 50.11 41.07 -13.03
N VAL A 38 49.54 40.34 -12.07
CA VAL A 38 48.08 40.24 -11.88
C VAL A 38 47.48 41.63 -11.69
N PHE A 39 48.02 42.43 -10.77
CA PHE A 39 47.54 43.81 -10.57
C PHE A 39 47.79 44.67 -11.81
N HIS A 40 48.92 44.52 -12.51
CA HIS A 40 49.19 45.28 -13.73
C HIS A 40 48.19 44.97 -14.86
N PHE A 41 47.88 43.69 -15.11
CA PHE A 41 46.85 43.27 -16.07
C PHE A 41 45.45 43.69 -15.62
N ALA A 42 45.18 43.77 -14.32
CA ALA A 42 43.94 44.31 -13.76
C ALA A 42 43.74 45.79 -14.13
N HIS A 43 44.77 46.64 -13.96
CA HIS A 43 44.72 48.05 -14.33
C HIS A 43 44.45 48.26 -15.83
N LEU A 44 44.93 47.33 -16.67
CA LEU A 44 44.74 47.35 -18.12
C LEU A 44 43.38 46.77 -18.57
N ARG A 45 42.56 46.26 -17.65
CA ARG A 45 41.30 45.54 -17.92
C ARG A 45 41.47 44.31 -18.84
N GLN A 46 42.66 43.73 -18.87
CA GLN A 46 43.00 42.54 -19.69
C GLN A 46 43.30 41.32 -18.82
N LEU A 47 42.93 41.37 -17.53
CA LEU A 47 43.13 40.28 -16.59
C LEU A 47 42.49 38.94 -17.00
N PRO A 48 41.31 38.88 -17.66
CA PRO A 48 40.72 37.61 -18.11
C PRO A 48 41.68 36.72 -18.90
N VAL A 49 42.54 37.32 -19.73
CA VAL A 49 43.49 36.60 -20.58
C VAL A 49 44.61 35.92 -19.78
N LEU A 50 44.92 36.43 -18.59
CA LEU A 50 45.94 35.88 -17.69
C LEU A 50 45.41 34.76 -16.80
N VAL A 51 44.11 34.75 -16.49
CA VAL A 51 43.49 33.81 -15.52
C VAL A 51 43.80 32.33 -15.81
N PRO A 52 43.71 31.83 -17.05
CA PRO A 52 44.00 30.42 -17.35
C PRO A 52 45.44 29.99 -17.04
N TYR A 53 46.37 30.95 -16.91
CA TYR A 53 47.79 30.71 -16.68
C TYR A 53 48.22 30.96 -15.23
N MET A 54 47.31 31.40 -14.35
CA MET A 54 47.64 31.71 -12.97
C MET A 54 47.98 30.43 -12.19
N PRO A 55 49.07 30.43 -11.40
CA PRO A 55 49.45 29.28 -10.60
C PRO A 55 48.51 29.12 -9.39
N THR A 56 48.15 27.88 -9.05
CA THR A 56 47.28 27.55 -7.90
C THR A 56 48.03 26.97 -6.69
N ASP A 57 49.26 26.48 -6.87
CA ASP A 57 50.02 25.82 -5.79
C ASP A 57 51.50 26.26 -5.75
N ASN A 58 52.23 26.12 -6.86
CA ASN A 58 53.66 26.46 -6.93
C ASN A 58 53.93 27.55 -7.98
N PRO A 59 53.90 28.86 -7.63
CA PRO A 59 53.67 29.44 -6.30
C PRO A 59 52.20 29.78 -6.02
N ARG A 60 51.76 29.59 -4.77
CA ARG A 60 50.48 30.11 -4.28
C ARG A 60 50.58 31.61 -4.06
N LEU A 61 49.64 32.35 -4.64
CA LEU A 61 49.54 33.81 -4.51
C LEU A 61 48.71 34.19 -3.27
N ARG A 62 48.72 35.46 -2.89
CA ARG A 62 47.76 35.99 -1.91
C ARG A 62 46.33 35.89 -2.45
N ASP A 63 45.38 35.64 -1.54
CA ASP A 63 43.95 35.50 -1.82
C ASP A 63 43.41 36.66 -2.67
N THR A 64 43.85 37.88 -2.39
CA THR A 64 43.46 39.10 -3.13
C THR A 64 43.79 39.05 -4.63
N ALA A 65 44.85 38.35 -5.03
CA ALA A 65 45.21 38.21 -6.44
C ALA A 65 44.20 37.34 -7.20
N TYR A 66 43.70 36.28 -6.56
CA TYR A 66 42.66 35.40 -7.11
C TYR A 66 41.29 36.07 -7.07
N GLU A 67 40.96 36.78 -6.00
CA GLU A 67 39.70 37.54 -5.88
C GLU A 67 39.56 38.58 -6.99
N VAL A 68 40.61 39.38 -7.23
CA VAL A 68 40.61 40.40 -8.31
C VAL A 68 40.49 39.74 -9.69
N ALA A 69 41.09 38.57 -9.89
CA ALA A 69 40.95 37.80 -11.11
C ALA A 69 39.51 37.35 -11.36
N LEU A 70 38.84 36.80 -10.34
CA LEU A 70 37.45 36.36 -10.43
C LEU A 70 36.49 37.55 -10.63
N VAL A 71 36.69 38.67 -9.93
CA VAL A 71 35.88 39.89 -10.10
C VAL A 71 36.04 40.47 -11.52
N ALA A 72 37.25 40.44 -12.09
CA ALA A 72 37.48 40.90 -13.46
C ALA A 72 36.75 40.04 -14.50
N LEU A 73 36.67 38.73 -14.30
CA LEU A 73 35.88 37.83 -15.14
C LEU A 73 34.38 38.04 -14.99
N ALA A 74 33.91 38.36 -13.78
CA ALA A 74 32.50 38.64 -13.49
C ALA A 74 31.98 39.99 -14.04
N THR A 75 32.87 40.92 -14.39
CA THR A 75 32.47 42.25 -14.87
C THR A 75 31.98 42.22 -16.33
N ASN A 76 32.39 41.21 -17.11
CA ASN A 76 32.19 41.16 -18.56
C ASN A 76 31.43 39.90 -18.97
N SER A 77 30.27 40.08 -19.61
CA SER A 77 29.37 38.99 -20.00
C SER A 77 30.01 37.89 -20.86
N SER A 78 31.00 38.24 -21.70
CA SER A 78 31.72 37.29 -22.55
C SER A 78 32.51 36.25 -21.74
N PHE A 79 32.96 36.59 -20.53
CA PHE A 79 33.85 35.76 -19.72
C PHE A 79 33.12 34.98 -18.62
N HIS A 80 31.78 35.05 -18.54
CA HIS A 80 31.02 34.35 -17.50
C HIS A 80 31.17 32.81 -17.54
N LYS A 81 31.34 32.24 -18.74
CA LYS A 81 31.64 30.80 -18.87
C LYS A 81 33.04 30.46 -18.38
N GLU A 82 34.00 31.34 -18.65
CA GLU A 82 35.38 31.19 -18.15
C GLU A 82 35.39 31.31 -16.63
N LEU A 83 34.67 32.28 -16.05
CA LEU A 83 34.46 32.41 -14.60
C LEU A 83 33.96 31.09 -14.00
N LEU A 84 32.87 30.54 -14.52
CA LEU A 84 32.31 29.27 -14.04
C LEU A 84 33.34 28.14 -14.09
N SER A 85 34.09 28.01 -15.19
CA SER A 85 35.13 26.99 -15.32
C SER A 85 36.29 27.20 -14.33
N THR A 86 36.65 28.45 -14.05
CA THR A 86 37.72 28.79 -13.10
C THR A 86 37.29 28.51 -11.67
N VAL A 87 36.08 28.89 -11.27
CA VAL A 87 35.52 28.59 -9.93
C VAL A 87 35.43 27.09 -9.68
N LYS A 88 35.07 26.29 -10.70
CA LYS A 88 35.00 24.82 -10.58
C LYS A 88 36.37 24.13 -10.57
N SER A 89 37.41 24.75 -11.16
CA SER A 89 38.74 24.14 -11.27
C SER A 89 39.71 24.59 -10.19
N TRP A 90 39.56 25.80 -9.65
CA TRP A 90 40.44 26.33 -8.62
C TRP A 90 40.12 25.72 -7.25
N PRO A 91 41.15 25.31 -6.47
CA PRO A 91 40.93 24.85 -5.10
C PRO A 91 40.31 25.95 -4.23
N HIS A 92 39.21 25.64 -3.54
CA HIS A 92 38.46 26.62 -2.72
C HIS A 92 39.25 27.27 -1.58
N VAL A 93 40.42 26.70 -1.23
CA VAL A 93 41.27 27.19 -0.12
C VAL A 93 42.15 28.38 -0.54
N ILE A 94 42.25 28.70 -1.84
CA ILE A 94 43.17 29.73 -2.34
C ILE A 94 42.57 31.14 -2.41
N TYR A 95 41.26 31.30 -2.19
CA TYR A 95 40.58 32.60 -2.22
C TYR A 95 39.40 32.63 -1.25
N SER A 96 39.00 33.83 -0.83
CA SER A 96 37.74 34.04 -0.11
C SER A 96 36.59 34.30 -1.09
N ALA A 97 35.45 33.62 -0.90
CA ALA A 97 34.29 33.77 -1.79
C ALA A 97 33.56 35.11 -1.58
N LEU A 98 33.53 35.64 -0.34
CA LEU A 98 32.75 36.85 0.02
C LEU A 98 33.04 38.08 -0.86
N PRO A 99 34.30 38.49 -1.13
CA PRO A 99 34.57 39.67 -1.95
C PRO A 99 34.06 39.51 -3.39
N VAL A 100 34.11 38.29 -3.91
CA VAL A 100 33.63 37.96 -5.26
C VAL A 100 32.10 37.96 -5.28
N ILE A 101 31.45 37.38 -4.27
CA ILE A 101 29.99 37.41 -4.10
C ILE A 101 29.48 38.85 -4.04
N SER A 102 30.06 39.72 -3.20
CA SER A 102 29.64 41.12 -3.07
C SER A 102 29.82 41.93 -4.36
N ALA A 103 30.71 41.52 -5.26
CA ALA A 103 30.87 42.15 -6.57
C ALA A 103 29.84 41.67 -7.61
N ILE A 104 29.31 40.45 -7.45
CA ILE A 104 28.34 39.83 -8.37
C ILE A 104 26.90 40.08 -7.93
N GLU A 105 26.59 40.05 -6.63
CA GLU A 105 25.25 40.26 -6.07
C GLU A 105 24.50 41.47 -6.67
N PRO A 106 25.10 42.67 -6.81
CA PRO A 106 24.40 43.82 -7.39
C PRO A 106 23.99 43.64 -8.86
N GLN A 107 24.64 42.72 -9.58
CA GLN A 107 24.39 42.47 -11.00
C GLN A 107 23.21 41.53 -11.23
N LEU A 108 22.66 40.89 -10.17
CA LEU A 108 21.60 39.88 -10.26
C LEU A 108 20.32 40.36 -10.94
N ASN A 109 20.01 41.66 -10.81
CA ASN A 109 18.83 42.30 -11.41
C ASN A 109 19.15 43.04 -12.73
N THR A 110 20.37 42.94 -13.23
CA THR A 110 20.82 43.64 -14.43
C THR A 110 20.75 42.72 -15.65
N SER A 111 20.51 43.27 -16.85
CA SER A 111 20.51 42.53 -18.12
C SER A 111 21.84 41.85 -18.48
N SER A 112 22.92 42.14 -17.75
CA SER A 112 24.21 41.47 -17.87
C SER A 112 24.24 40.07 -17.26
N MET A 113 23.24 39.70 -16.46
CA MET A 113 23.20 38.43 -15.74
C MET A 113 22.88 37.26 -16.68
N THR A 114 23.89 36.46 -17.00
CA THR A 114 23.75 35.22 -17.78
C THR A 114 23.60 34.01 -16.87
N ASP A 115 23.02 32.91 -17.36
CA ASP A 115 22.92 31.65 -16.62
C ASP A 115 24.27 31.13 -16.09
N ALA A 116 25.36 31.33 -16.84
CA ALA A 116 26.71 30.96 -16.41
C ALA A 116 27.21 31.78 -15.21
N LEU A 117 26.81 33.04 -15.08
CA LEU A 117 27.17 33.90 -13.95
C LEU A 117 26.33 33.55 -12.73
N LYS A 118 25.04 33.25 -12.91
CA LYS A 118 24.18 32.70 -11.85
C LYS A 118 24.75 31.38 -11.34
N GLU A 119 25.15 30.47 -12.23
CA GLU A 119 25.76 29.20 -11.84
C GLU A 119 27.07 29.42 -11.08
N ALA A 120 27.94 30.33 -11.55
CA ALA A 120 29.17 30.67 -10.84
C ALA A 120 28.91 31.27 -9.45
N LEU A 121 27.88 32.12 -9.31
CA LEU A 121 27.46 32.69 -8.03
C LEU A 121 26.93 31.61 -7.08
N ALA A 122 26.15 30.64 -7.59
CA ALA A 122 25.68 29.51 -6.79
C ALA A 122 26.86 28.67 -6.25
N GLU A 123 27.85 28.35 -7.09
CA GLU A 123 29.07 27.66 -6.65
C GLU A 123 29.84 28.47 -5.59
N LEU A 124 29.92 29.79 -5.74
CA LEU A 124 30.55 30.66 -4.74
C LEU A 124 29.79 30.65 -3.40
N TYR A 125 28.45 30.62 -3.41
CA TYR A 125 27.66 30.48 -2.19
C TYR A 125 27.84 29.12 -1.52
N VAL A 126 28.02 28.04 -2.29
CA VAL A 126 28.33 26.70 -1.74
C VAL A 126 29.69 26.74 -1.03
N ILE A 127 30.69 27.43 -1.59
CA ILE A 127 32.01 27.58 -0.99
C ILE A 127 31.94 28.39 0.32
N ASP A 128 31.12 29.44 0.35
CA ASP A 128 30.93 30.28 1.53
C ASP A 128 30.07 29.62 2.63
N GLY A 129 29.34 28.54 2.29
CA GLY A 129 28.42 27.85 3.20
C GLY A 129 27.01 28.44 3.25
N GLN A 130 26.67 29.38 2.36
CA GLN A 130 25.32 29.96 2.22
C GLN A 130 24.43 29.10 1.31
N TYR A 131 24.07 27.91 1.79
CA TYR A 131 23.38 26.91 0.98
C TYR A 131 21.96 27.30 0.53
N GLU A 132 21.22 28.08 1.32
CA GLU A 132 19.87 28.55 0.98
C GLU A 132 19.86 29.41 -0.30
N LYS A 133 20.76 30.41 -0.36
CA LYS A 133 20.89 31.28 -1.54
C LYS A 133 21.39 30.52 -2.76
N ALA A 134 22.31 29.57 -2.56
CA ALA A 134 22.77 28.68 -3.62
C ALA A 134 21.60 27.87 -4.20
N PHE A 135 20.77 27.29 -3.33
CA PHE A 135 19.57 26.56 -3.71
C PHE A 135 18.60 27.42 -4.51
N SER A 136 18.29 28.64 -4.06
CA SER A 136 17.38 29.54 -4.78
C SER A 136 17.84 29.76 -6.22
N ILE A 137 19.14 29.92 -6.44
CA ILE A 137 19.71 30.12 -7.78
C ILE A 137 19.68 28.81 -8.59
N TYR A 138 20.01 27.66 -7.99
CA TYR A 138 19.93 26.38 -8.69
C TYR A 138 18.50 26.03 -9.12
N ALA A 139 17.51 26.33 -8.29
CA ALA A 139 16.09 26.18 -8.60
C ALA A 139 15.68 27.11 -9.76
N ASP A 140 16.14 28.37 -9.76
CA ASP A 140 15.87 29.32 -10.85
C ASP A 140 16.55 28.92 -12.18
N LEU A 141 17.70 28.23 -12.10
CA LEU A 141 18.41 27.68 -13.26
C LEU A 141 17.85 26.33 -13.73
N MET A 142 16.83 25.79 -13.06
CA MET A 142 16.16 24.53 -13.41
C MET A 142 17.14 23.34 -13.53
N LYS A 143 18.14 23.25 -12.65
CA LYS A 143 19.14 22.17 -12.68
C LYS A 143 18.64 20.96 -11.88
N PRO A 144 18.70 19.72 -12.43
CA PRO A 144 18.23 18.51 -11.74
C PRO A 144 19.07 18.15 -10.51
N VAL A 145 20.33 18.61 -10.43
CA VAL A 145 21.24 18.40 -9.29
C VAL A 145 20.72 19.02 -7.99
N VAL A 146 19.69 19.88 -8.08
CA VAL A 146 19.10 20.54 -6.92
C VAL A 146 18.51 19.55 -5.90
N PHE A 147 17.99 18.40 -6.33
CA PHE A 147 17.39 17.41 -5.43
C PHE A 147 18.44 16.77 -4.52
N ASP A 148 19.55 16.28 -5.09
CA ASP A 148 20.69 15.75 -4.33
C ASP A 148 21.27 16.81 -3.37
N PHE A 149 21.24 18.08 -3.78
CA PHE A 149 21.71 19.19 -2.97
C PHE A 149 20.82 19.48 -1.76
N ILE A 150 19.48 19.43 -1.93
CA ILE A 150 18.51 19.57 -0.84
C ILE A 150 18.73 18.49 0.21
N GLU A 151 18.86 17.23 -0.21
CA GLU A 151 19.06 16.10 0.71
C GLU A 151 20.38 16.21 1.47
N LYS A 152 21.46 16.59 0.78
CA LYS A 152 22.80 16.71 1.39
C LYS A 152 22.89 17.83 2.44
N HIS A 153 22.19 18.94 2.24
CA HIS A 153 22.28 20.14 3.08
C HIS A 153 21.05 20.36 3.98
N ASN A 154 20.06 19.47 3.93
CA ASN A 154 18.82 19.51 4.72
C ASN A 154 18.05 20.84 4.62
N LEU A 155 17.88 21.35 3.40
CA LEU A 155 17.30 22.67 3.12
C LEU A 155 15.77 22.66 3.07
N GLN A 156 15.12 22.16 4.12
CA GLN A 156 13.67 21.92 4.08
C GLN A 156 12.84 23.21 4.02
N ASP A 157 13.27 24.25 4.72
CA ASP A 157 12.58 25.54 4.78
C ASP A 157 12.63 26.28 3.44
N ALA A 158 13.74 26.17 2.72
CA ALA A 158 13.94 26.85 1.43
C ALA A 158 13.07 26.25 0.30
N ILE A 159 12.63 24.99 0.42
CA ILE A 159 11.76 24.33 -0.56
C ILE A 159 10.41 25.06 -0.67
N GLN A 160 9.90 25.59 0.45
CA GLN A 160 8.57 26.20 0.51
C GLN A 160 8.45 27.36 -0.49
N GLU A 161 9.50 28.13 -0.74
CA GLU A 161 9.43 29.30 -1.64
C GLU A 161 9.55 28.92 -3.13
N LYS A 162 10.04 27.72 -3.45
CA LYS A 162 10.42 27.30 -4.81
C LYS A 162 9.73 26.02 -5.28
N VAL A 163 8.54 25.72 -4.73
CA VAL A 163 7.77 24.50 -5.04
C VAL A 163 7.46 24.40 -6.54
N VAL A 164 7.03 25.49 -7.17
CA VAL A 164 6.67 25.50 -8.60
C VAL A 164 7.89 25.16 -9.47
N GLN A 165 9.04 25.75 -9.16
CA GLN A 165 10.29 25.51 -9.88
C GLN A 165 10.71 24.05 -9.75
N LEU A 166 10.67 23.49 -8.55
CA LEU A 166 11.00 22.08 -8.33
C LEU A 166 10.07 21.12 -9.08
N MET A 167 8.77 21.40 -9.08
CA MET A 167 7.79 20.61 -9.85
C MET A 167 8.03 20.68 -11.36
N MET A 168 8.50 21.82 -11.87
CA MET A 168 8.88 21.98 -13.28
C MET A 168 10.16 21.24 -13.66
N ILE A 169 11.13 21.13 -12.73
CA ILE A 169 12.38 20.39 -12.97
C ILE A 169 12.08 18.89 -13.04
N ASP A 170 11.52 18.34 -11.97
CA ASP A 170 11.15 16.93 -11.91
C ASP A 170 10.04 16.70 -10.89
N CYS A 171 8.83 16.53 -11.41
CA CYS A 171 7.65 16.27 -10.60
C CYS A 171 7.70 14.91 -9.86
N LYS A 172 8.46 13.91 -10.36
CA LYS A 172 8.53 12.58 -9.72
C LYS A 172 9.40 12.58 -8.47
N HIS A 173 10.45 13.41 -8.45
CA HIS A 173 11.32 13.56 -7.29
C HIS A 173 10.82 14.66 -6.35
N ALA A 174 10.24 15.74 -6.89
CA ALA A 174 9.69 16.84 -6.09
C ALA A 174 8.51 16.39 -5.21
N VAL A 175 7.58 15.60 -5.75
CA VAL A 175 6.37 15.20 -5.04
C VAL A 175 6.66 14.39 -3.75
N PRO A 176 7.46 13.31 -3.78
CA PRO A 176 7.84 12.59 -2.56
C PRO A 176 8.54 13.48 -1.54
N LEU A 177 9.40 14.39 -2.02
CA LEU A 177 10.16 15.31 -1.17
C LEU A 177 9.23 16.33 -0.49
N LEU A 178 8.20 16.82 -1.17
CA LEU A 178 7.16 17.66 -0.54
C LEU A 178 6.33 16.88 0.49
N ILE A 179 6.02 15.62 0.20
CA ILE A 179 5.20 14.77 1.08
C ILE A 179 5.99 14.30 2.31
N GLN A 180 7.30 14.12 2.23
CA GLN A 180 8.13 13.77 3.38
C GLN A 180 8.23 14.93 4.38
N ASN A 181 8.19 16.17 3.89
CA ASN A 181 8.36 17.38 4.70
C ASN A 181 7.03 18.03 5.14
N LYS A 182 6.08 17.23 5.62
CA LYS A 182 4.74 17.72 6.03
C LYS A 182 4.76 18.72 7.18
N ASP A 183 5.79 18.65 8.03
CA ASP A 183 5.91 19.50 9.22
C ASP A 183 6.27 20.94 8.85
N VAL A 184 6.92 21.14 7.71
CA VAL A 184 7.35 22.46 7.21
C VAL A 184 6.43 22.93 6.07
N ILE A 185 5.96 22.00 5.22
CA ILE A 185 5.21 22.31 4.02
C ILE A 185 3.77 21.81 4.16
N THR A 186 2.83 22.73 4.36
CA THR A 186 1.41 22.35 4.42
C THR A 186 0.87 22.11 2.99
N PRO A 187 -0.04 21.13 2.80
CA PRO A 187 -0.69 20.94 1.50
C PRO A 187 -1.38 22.19 0.97
N SER A 188 -1.88 23.07 1.85
CA SER A 188 -2.51 24.34 1.46
C SER A 188 -1.54 25.30 0.78
N ASP A 189 -0.31 25.39 1.27
CA ASP A 189 0.70 26.29 0.70
C ASP A 189 1.13 25.82 -0.69
N VAL A 190 1.36 24.51 -0.85
CA VAL A 190 1.70 23.90 -2.15
C VAL A 190 0.62 24.14 -3.18
N VAL A 191 -0.64 23.88 -2.81
CA VAL A 191 -1.79 24.06 -3.71
C VAL A 191 -1.95 25.54 -4.08
N SER A 192 -1.81 26.46 -3.12
CA SER A 192 -1.92 27.90 -3.36
C SER A 192 -0.83 28.41 -4.30
N GLN A 193 0.41 27.95 -4.14
CA GLN A 193 1.53 28.31 -5.02
C GLN A 193 1.36 27.78 -6.44
N LEU A 194 0.91 26.53 -6.59
CA LEU A 194 0.62 25.94 -7.89
C LEU A 194 -0.56 26.64 -8.59
N LEU A 195 -1.58 27.10 -7.85
CA LEU A 195 -2.71 27.83 -8.41
C LEU A 195 -2.35 29.27 -8.84
N ASN A 196 -1.48 29.94 -8.09
CA ASN A 196 -1.07 31.33 -8.37
C ASN A 196 -0.03 31.45 -9.51
N SER A 197 0.58 30.33 -9.92
CA SER A 197 1.51 30.29 -11.04
C SER A 197 0.80 30.62 -12.37
N SER A 198 1.46 31.41 -13.23
CA SER A 198 0.90 31.95 -14.49
C SER A 198 0.62 30.89 -15.57
N ASN A 199 1.24 29.70 -15.48
CA ASN A 199 1.12 28.62 -16.47
C ASN A 199 0.01 27.61 -16.11
N LYS A 200 -1.25 27.98 -16.38
CA LYS A 200 -2.44 27.21 -15.97
C LYS A 200 -2.48 25.72 -16.36
N CYS A 201 -1.86 25.31 -17.47
CA CYS A 201 -2.01 23.95 -18.01
C CYS A 201 -1.11 22.93 -17.29
N ASP A 202 0.16 23.26 -17.08
CA ASP A 202 1.11 22.38 -16.38
C ASP A 202 0.80 22.33 -14.88
N ASN A 203 0.33 23.45 -14.30
CA ASN A 203 -0.04 23.52 -12.89
C ASN A 203 -1.18 22.58 -12.51
N ARG A 204 -2.22 22.46 -13.34
CA ARG A 204 -3.35 21.56 -13.09
C ARG A 204 -2.89 20.09 -13.08
N TYR A 205 -1.96 19.73 -13.97
CA TYR A 205 -1.35 18.40 -14.00
C TYR A 205 -0.45 18.17 -12.77
N PHE A 206 0.39 19.12 -12.40
CA PHE A 206 1.24 19.04 -11.19
C PHE A 206 0.41 18.91 -9.91
N LEU A 207 -0.69 19.66 -9.84
CA LEU A 207 -1.64 19.59 -8.74
C LEU A 207 -2.30 18.21 -8.67
N HIS A 208 -2.69 17.65 -9.81
CA HIS A 208 -3.22 16.28 -9.86
C HIS A 208 -2.21 15.26 -9.33
N LEU A 209 -0.96 15.32 -9.78
CA LEU A 209 0.09 14.38 -9.35
C LEU A 209 0.40 14.51 -7.85
N TYR A 210 0.49 15.74 -7.34
CA TYR A 210 0.71 16.01 -5.93
C TYR A 210 -0.45 15.52 -5.05
N LEU A 211 -1.71 15.80 -5.44
CA LEU A 211 -2.87 15.35 -4.67
C LEU A 211 -3.07 13.84 -4.75
N HIS A 212 -2.76 13.21 -5.89
CA HIS A 212 -2.83 11.75 -6.04
C HIS A 212 -1.85 11.04 -5.10
N SER A 213 -0.57 11.42 -5.16
CA SER A 213 0.46 10.88 -4.27
C SER A 213 0.21 11.20 -2.79
N LEU A 214 -0.31 12.41 -2.47
CA LEU A 214 -0.73 12.75 -1.12
C LEU A 214 -1.84 11.80 -0.63
N PHE A 215 -2.79 11.46 -1.50
CA PHE A 215 -3.87 10.54 -1.23
C PHE A 215 -3.36 9.10 -1.00
N GLU A 216 -2.40 8.62 -1.79
CA GLU A 216 -1.78 7.31 -1.59
C GLU A 216 -1.07 7.19 -0.23
N VAL A 217 -0.39 8.26 0.21
CA VAL A 217 0.30 8.27 1.50
C VAL A 217 -0.66 8.45 2.66
N ASN A 218 -1.65 9.35 2.53
CA ASN A 218 -2.66 9.57 3.55
C ASN A 218 -3.98 10.11 2.97
N PRO A 219 -5.05 9.30 2.95
CA PRO A 219 -6.38 9.70 2.48
C PRO A 219 -7.02 10.90 3.20
N HIS A 220 -6.50 11.27 4.39
CA HIS A 220 -7.01 12.36 5.21
C HIS A 220 -6.16 13.64 5.14
N SER A 221 -5.00 13.64 4.48
CA SER A 221 -4.16 14.84 4.38
C SER A 221 -4.67 15.85 3.34
N GLY A 222 -5.49 15.41 2.37
CA GLY A 222 -6.02 16.24 1.29
C GLY A 222 -7.49 16.64 1.43
N LYS A 223 -8.11 16.53 2.61
CA LYS A 223 -9.57 16.65 2.81
C LYS A 223 -10.19 17.87 2.14
N ASP A 224 -9.58 19.04 2.35
CA ASP A 224 -10.10 20.32 1.84
C ASP A 224 -9.99 20.41 0.31
N PHE A 225 -9.13 19.59 -0.30
CA PHE A 225 -8.86 19.59 -1.73
C PHE A 225 -9.55 18.44 -2.47
N HIS A 226 -10.32 17.58 -1.79
CA HIS A 226 -10.99 16.45 -2.45
C HIS A 226 -12.01 16.89 -3.51
N ASP A 227 -12.73 18.00 -3.30
CA ASP A 227 -13.61 18.61 -4.32
C ASP A 227 -12.83 18.91 -5.61
N MET A 228 -11.67 19.56 -5.47
CA MET A 228 -10.80 19.91 -6.60
C MET A 228 -10.15 18.68 -7.22
N GLN A 229 -9.83 17.68 -6.40
CA GLN A 229 -9.23 16.43 -6.84
C GLN A 229 -10.18 15.63 -7.73
N VAL A 230 -11.50 15.65 -7.46
CA VAL A 230 -12.51 15.05 -8.35
C VAL A 230 -12.47 15.69 -9.74
N GLU A 231 -12.40 17.02 -9.83
CA GLU A 231 -12.26 17.69 -11.13
C GLU A 231 -10.98 17.31 -11.85
N LEU A 232 -9.87 17.19 -11.12
CA LEU A 232 -8.57 16.84 -11.67
C LEU A 232 -8.51 15.39 -12.15
N TYR A 233 -9.08 14.44 -11.40
CA TYR A 233 -9.21 13.06 -11.87
C TYR A 233 -10.09 12.98 -13.12
N ALA A 234 -11.20 13.72 -13.16
CA ALA A 234 -12.06 13.77 -14.35
C ALA A 234 -11.33 14.31 -15.59
N ASP A 235 -10.32 15.17 -15.42
CA ASP A 235 -9.53 15.76 -16.50
C ASP A 235 -8.33 14.88 -16.94
N TYR A 236 -7.60 14.26 -15.99
CA TYR A 236 -6.32 13.61 -16.26
C TYR A 236 -6.31 12.08 -16.09
N ASP A 237 -7.08 11.54 -15.14
CA ASP A 237 -7.14 10.09 -14.90
C ASP A 237 -8.53 9.61 -14.45
N PRO A 238 -9.46 9.41 -15.40
CA PRO A 238 -10.82 8.97 -15.09
C PRO A 238 -10.88 7.58 -14.42
N LYS A 239 -9.89 6.70 -14.66
CA LYS A 239 -9.92 5.32 -14.16
C LYS A 239 -9.76 5.26 -12.64
N MET A 240 -8.94 6.16 -12.10
CA MET A 240 -8.67 6.23 -10.67
C MET A 240 -9.78 6.98 -9.91
N LEU A 241 -10.69 7.66 -10.61
CA LEU A 241 -11.78 8.41 -10.00
C LEU A 241 -12.72 7.50 -9.20
N LEU A 242 -13.12 6.33 -9.72
CA LEU A 242 -13.97 5.40 -8.97
C LEU A 242 -13.31 4.91 -7.69
N THR A 243 -12.02 4.56 -7.75
CA THR A 243 -11.24 4.15 -6.58
C THR A 243 -11.19 5.26 -5.54
N PHE A 244 -10.98 6.50 -6.00
CA PHE A 244 -10.97 7.69 -5.13
C PHE A 244 -12.33 7.97 -4.50
N LEU A 245 -13.44 7.87 -5.26
CA LEU A 245 -14.80 8.10 -4.77
C LEU A 245 -15.24 7.03 -3.75
N ARG A 246 -14.74 5.80 -3.88
CA ARG A 246 -14.99 4.71 -2.92
C ARG A 246 -14.22 4.88 -1.61
N SER A 247 -13.00 5.40 -1.67
CA SER A 247 -12.11 5.52 -0.53
C SER A 247 -12.27 6.85 0.23
N SER A 248 -12.62 7.93 -0.45
CA SER A 248 -12.80 9.25 0.16
C SER A 248 -14.26 9.52 0.57
N GLN A 249 -14.44 10.31 1.63
CA GLN A 249 -15.76 10.70 2.16
C GLN A 249 -15.94 12.22 2.30
N HIS A 250 -14.93 13.01 1.91
CA HIS A 250 -14.87 14.44 2.21
C HIS A 250 -15.19 15.35 1.00
N TYR A 251 -15.70 14.80 -0.10
CA TYR A 251 -16.10 15.58 -1.28
C TYR A 251 -17.60 15.86 -1.28
N THR A 252 -17.99 16.95 -1.93
CA THR A 252 -19.39 17.34 -2.14
C THR A 252 -19.99 16.54 -3.30
N LEU A 253 -21.00 15.71 -3.01
CA LEU A 253 -21.64 14.82 -3.99
C LEU A 253 -22.23 15.58 -5.17
N GLU A 254 -22.85 16.74 -4.93
CA GLU A 254 -23.49 17.58 -5.96
C GLU A 254 -22.48 18.10 -6.99
N LYS A 255 -21.39 18.73 -6.54
CA LYS A 255 -20.35 19.23 -7.45
C LYS A 255 -19.63 18.12 -8.20
N ALA A 256 -19.39 16.99 -7.52
CA ALA A 256 -18.81 15.81 -8.13
C ALA A 256 -19.72 15.28 -9.25
N TYR A 257 -21.04 15.24 -9.00
CA TYR A 257 -22.02 14.83 -10.00
C TYR A 257 -22.06 15.77 -11.21
N GLU A 258 -22.12 17.09 -10.99
CA GLU A 258 -22.09 18.09 -12.08
C GLU A 258 -20.83 17.97 -12.95
N THR A 259 -19.68 17.75 -12.31
CA THR A 259 -18.41 17.54 -13.00
C THR A 259 -18.44 16.27 -13.85
N CYS A 260 -18.99 15.17 -13.31
CA CYS A 260 -19.12 13.93 -14.06
C CYS A 260 -20.11 14.04 -15.23
N ILE A 261 -21.21 14.79 -15.08
CA ILE A 261 -22.15 15.07 -16.18
C ILE A 261 -21.45 15.85 -17.31
N ARG A 262 -20.71 16.90 -16.96
CA ARG A 262 -20.02 17.76 -17.93
C ARG A 262 -18.95 16.99 -18.74
N ARG A 263 -18.37 15.94 -18.16
CA ARG A 263 -17.34 15.09 -18.76
C ARG A 263 -17.86 13.76 -19.30
N ASP A 264 -19.15 13.51 -19.21
CA ASP A 264 -19.84 12.27 -19.61
C ASP A 264 -19.27 10.98 -18.97
N LEU A 265 -18.89 11.08 -17.69
CA LEU A 265 -18.36 9.96 -16.89
C LEU A 265 -19.51 9.14 -16.29
N LEU A 266 -20.02 8.17 -17.06
CA LEU A 266 -21.28 7.49 -16.76
C LEU A 266 -21.23 6.55 -15.54
N ARG A 267 -20.14 5.80 -15.35
CA ARG A 267 -20.03 4.83 -14.24
C ARG A 267 -19.88 5.55 -12.89
N GLU A 268 -19.13 6.64 -12.91
CA GLU A 268 -18.91 7.54 -11.78
C GLU A 268 -20.19 8.29 -11.41
N GLN A 269 -20.97 8.75 -12.41
CA GLN A 269 -22.30 9.33 -12.19
C GLN A 269 -23.21 8.36 -11.42
N VAL A 270 -23.27 7.10 -11.85
CA VAL A 270 -24.10 6.06 -11.22
C VAL A 270 -23.67 5.82 -9.78
N PHE A 271 -22.36 5.74 -9.53
CA PHE A 271 -21.83 5.58 -8.18
C PHE A 271 -22.21 6.75 -7.26
N ILE A 272 -22.06 7.99 -7.74
CA ILE A 272 -22.42 9.20 -6.97
C ILE A 272 -23.93 9.25 -6.72
N LEU A 273 -24.76 8.99 -7.73
CA LEU A 273 -26.22 8.97 -7.58
C LEU A 273 -26.69 7.90 -6.60
N GLY A 274 -26.04 6.73 -6.58
CA GLY A 274 -26.26 5.69 -5.57
C GLY A 274 -26.00 6.21 -4.15
N ARG A 275 -24.88 6.92 -3.93
CA ARG A 275 -24.57 7.53 -2.63
C ARG A 275 -25.49 8.68 -2.25
N MET A 276 -26.03 9.41 -3.22
CA MET A 276 -27.03 10.46 -2.98
C MET A 276 -28.42 9.91 -2.64
N GLY A 277 -28.66 8.60 -2.80
CA GLY A 277 -29.97 7.99 -2.65
C GLY A 277 -30.90 8.19 -3.86
N ASN A 278 -30.41 8.77 -4.96
CA ASN A 278 -31.16 8.97 -6.19
C ASN A 278 -31.11 7.73 -7.09
N SER A 279 -31.46 6.57 -6.53
CA SER A 279 -31.33 5.25 -7.15
C SER A 279 -32.10 5.11 -8.46
N ARG A 280 -33.31 5.67 -8.57
CA ARG A 280 -34.11 5.66 -9.82
C ARG A 280 -33.43 6.40 -10.96
N GLN A 281 -32.80 7.54 -10.67
CA GLN A 281 -32.06 8.30 -11.67
C GLN A 281 -30.78 7.58 -12.06
N ALA A 282 -30.08 6.97 -11.10
CA ALA A 282 -28.91 6.14 -11.36
C ALA A 282 -29.26 4.99 -12.32
N LEU A 283 -30.33 4.26 -12.03
CA LEU A 283 -30.83 3.17 -12.86
C LEU A 283 -31.20 3.64 -14.27
N ALA A 284 -31.88 4.78 -14.39
CA ALA A 284 -32.21 5.36 -15.69
C ALA A 284 -30.94 5.74 -16.49
N VAL A 285 -29.87 6.21 -15.83
CA VAL A 285 -28.58 6.49 -16.48
C VAL A 285 -27.92 5.20 -16.97
N ILE A 286 -27.93 4.12 -16.17
CA ILE A 286 -27.39 2.82 -16.58
C ILE A 286 -28.14 2.28 -17.81
N ILE A 287 -29.46 2.21 -17.76
CA ILE A 287 -30.28 1.58 -18.81
C ILE A 287 -30.31 2.42 -20.09
N ASN A 288 -30.35 3.74 -19.99
CA ASN A 288 -30.51 4.61 -21.15
C ASN A 288 -29.20 5.07 -21.78
N LYS A 289 -28.14 5.27 -20.98
CA LYS A 289 -26.85 5.76 -21.49
C LYS A 289 -25.77 4.69 -21.58
N LEU A 290 -25.58 3.87 -20.54
CA LEU A 290 -24.57 2.81 -20.55
C LEU A 290 -25.02 1.60 -21.38
N GLY A 291 -26.30 1.24 -21.29
CA GLY A 291 -26.84 0.03 -21.93
C GLY A 291 -26.30 -1.27 -21.31
N ASP A 292 -25.59 -1.17 -20.18
CA ASP A 292 -25.02 -2.31 -19.46
C ASP A 292 -26.02 -2.84 -18.43
N ILE A 293 -26.58 -4.02 -18.69
CA ILE A 293 -27.61 -4.63 -17.86
C ILE A 293 -26.98 -5.38 -16.69
N GLU A 294 -25.76 -5.86 -16.85
CA GLU A 294 -25.05 -6.58 -15.78
C GLU A 294 -24.76 -5.61 -14.63
N GLU A 295 -24.26 -4.42 -14.95
CA GLU A 295 -24.03 -3.35 -13.97
C GLU A 295 -25.36 -2.83 -13.37
N ALA A 296 -26.46 -2.81 -14.15
CA ALA A 296 -27.79 -2.46 -13.64
C ALA A 296 -28.31 -3.49 -12.62
N VAL A 297 -28.17 -4.79 -12.93
CA VAL A 297 -28.59 -5.89 -12.05
C VAL A 297 -27.75 -5.90 -10.78
N GLU A 298 -26.43 -5.75 -10.88
CA GLU A 298 -25.54 -5.65 -9.72
C GLU A 298 -25.92 -4.45 -8.84
N PHE A 299 -26.16 -3.28 -9.44
CA PHE A 299 -26.57 -2.07 -8.73
C PHE A 299 -27.88 -2.28 -7.95
N VAL A 300 -28.92 -2.80 -8.60
CA VAL A 300 -30.22 -3.02 -7.93
C VAL A 300 -30.11 -4.10 -6.84
N THR A 301 -29.34 -5.16 -7.09
CA THR A 301 -29.06 -6.21 -6.09
C THR A 301 -28.36 -5.62 -4.86
N MET A 302 -27.40 -4.72 -5.03
CA MET A 302 -26.69 -4.04 -3.93
C MET A 302 -27.58 -3.09 -3.12
N GLN A 303 -28.62 -2.51 -3.73
CA GLN A 303 -29.53 -1.58 -3.04
C GLN A 303 -30.61 -2.29 -2.20
N HIS A 304 -30.86 -3.59 -2.42
CA HIS A 304 -31.89 -4.38 -1.73
C HIS A 304 -33.29 -3.70 -1.71
N ASP A 305 -33.69 -3.10 -2.83
CA ASP A 305 -34.98 -2.39 -2.97
C ASP A 305 -35.82 -3.01 -4.09
N ASP A 306 -36.97 -3.57 -3.71
CA ASP A 306 -37.90 -4.26 -4.62
C ASP A 306 -38.56 -3.28 -5.62
N ASP A 307 -38.75 -2.01 -5.24
CA ASP A 307 -39.33 -1.00 -6.14
C ASP A 307 -38.37 -0.67 -7.30
N LEU A 308 -37.06 -0.74 -7.07
CA LEU A 308 -36.04 -0.56 -8.11
C LEU A 308 -36.01 -1.74 -9.08
N TRP A 309 -36.29 -2.96 -8.61
CA TRP A 309 -36.42 -4.13 -9.48
C TRP A 309 -37.61 -3.98 -10.43
N GLU A 310 -38.76 -3.53 -9.93
CA GLU A 310 -39.90 -3.25 -10.80
C GLU A 310 -39.59 -2.17 -11.83
N GLU A 311 -38.87 -1.12 -11.45
CA GLU A 311 -38.48 -0.05 -12.35
C GLU A 311 -37.49 -0.53 -13.42
N LEU A 312 -36.52 -1.37 -13.05
CA LEU A 312 -35.60 -2.03 -13.99
C LEU A 312 -36.38 -2.86 -15.00
N ILE A 313 -37.32 -3.68 -14.53
CA ILE A 313 -38.15 -4.52 -15.41
C ILE A 313 -38.97 -3.63 -16.36
N LYS A 314 -39.67 -2.61 -15.86
CA LYS A 314 -40.47 -1.67 -16.68
C LYS A 314 -39.61 -0.99 -17.76
N GLN A 315 -38.40 -0.55 -17.44
CA GLN A 315 -37.51 0.07 -18.41
C GLN A 315 -36.91 -0.93 -19.42
N CYS A 316 -36.57 -2.15 -18.98
CA CYS A 316 -36.11 -3.22 -19.86
C CYS A 316 -37.21 -3.71 -20.82
N LEU A 317 -38.47 -3.72 -20.41
CA LEU A 317 -39.60 -4.10 -21.29
C LEU A 317 -39.75 -3.18 -22.50
N ASN A 318 -39.30 -1.92 -22.40
CA ASN A 318 -39.28 -0.99 -23.54
C ASN A 318 -38.17 -1.29 -24.55
N LYS A 319 -37.20 -2.17 -24.22
CA LYS A 319 -36.05 -2.53 -25.06
C LYS A 319 -35.87 -4.06 -25.12
N PRO A 320 -36.38 -4.74 -26.17
CA PRO A 320 -36.44 -6.21 -26.24
C PRO A 320 -35.07 -6.91 -26.21
N GLU A 321 -34.01 -6.24 -26.67
CA GLU A 321 -32.63 -6.75 -26.59
C GLU A 321 -32.16 -6.94 -25.14
N MET A 322 -32.65 -6.08 -24.23
CA MET A 322 -32.22 -6.07 -22.83
C MET A 322 -32.94 -7.11 -21.98
N VAL A 323 -34.18 -7.46 -22.34
CA VAL A 323 -34.99 -8.44 -21.60
C VAL A 323 -34.31 -9.81 -21.53
N GLY A 324 -33.68 -10.25 -22.62
CA GLY A 324 -33.04 -11.56 -22.62
C GLY A 324 -31.74 -11.60 -21.80
N VAL A 325 -30.98 -10.50 -21.71
CA VAL A 325 -29.80 -10.41 -20.82
C VAL A 325 -30.26 -10.32 -19.35
N LEU A 326 -31.34 -9.58 -19.08
CA LEU A 326 -31.93 -9.51 -17.74
C LEU A 326 -32.26 -10.90 -17.22
N LEU A 327 -32.97 -11.72 -18.01
CA LEU A 327 -33.32 -13.09 -17.66
C LEU A 327 -32.10 -13.99 -17.37
N GLU A 328 -30.99 -13.77 -18.06
CA GLU A 328 -29.75 -14.53 -17.91
C GLU A 328 -28.98 -14.16 -16.64
N HIS A 329 -29.00 -12.89 -16.21
CA HIS A 329 -28.28 -12.40 -15.03
C HIS A 329 -29.13 -12.30 -13.77
N THR A 330 -30.46 -12.49 -13.84
CA THR A 330 -31.35 -12.53 -12.67
C THR A 330 -31.37 -13.87 -11.93
N VAL A 331 -30.64 -14.87 -12.41
CA VAL A 331 -30.60 -16.23 -11.82
C VAL A 331 -30.07 -16.14 -10.38
N GLY A 332 -30.93 -16.45 -9.41
CA GLY A 332 -30.59 -16.53 -7.98
C GLY A 332 -31.14 -15.38 -7.11
N ASN A 333 -31.44 -14.20 -7.66
CA ASN A 333 -31.92 -13.05 -6.90
C ASN A 333 -33.43 -12.78 -7.03
N LEU A 334 -34.02 -13.14 -8.18
CA LEU A 334 -35.46 -12.99 -8.45
C LEU A 334 -36.05 -14.27 -9.03
N ASP A 335 -37.35 -14.48 -8.82
CA ASP A 335 -38.07 -15.58 -9.46
C ASP A 335 -38.21 -15.30 -10.97
N PRO A 336 -37.64 -16.15 -11.85
CA PRO A 336 -37.77 -15.99 -13.30
C PRO A 336 -39.23 -15.99 -13.76
N LEU A 337 -40.13 -16.65 -13.02
CA LEU A 337 -41.56 -16.65 -13.33
C LEU A 337 -42.19 -15.27 -13.20
N TYR A 338 -41.72 -14.45 -12.26
CA TYR A 338 -42.20 -13.08 -12.08
C TYR A 338 -41.88 -12.22 -13.31
N ILE A 339 -40.66 -12.34 -13.84
CA ILE A 339 -40.21 -11.60 -15.02
C ILE A 339 -40.96 -12.07 -16.26
N VAL A 340 -41.08 -13.39 -16.46
CA VAL A 340 -41.81 -13.97 -17.60
C VAL A 340 -43.27 -13.55 -17.63
N ASN A 341 -43.94 -13.46 -16.46
CA ASN A 341 -45.33 -13.02 -16.37
C ASN A 341 -45.53 -11.53 -16.67
N MET A 342 -44.49 -10.71 -16.55
CA MET A 342 -44.54 -9.28 -16.88
C MET A 342 -44.28 -8.98 -18.37
N VAL A 343 -43.75 -9.92 -19.15
CA VAL A 343 -43.46 -9.71 -20.57
C VAL A 343 -44.77 -9.68 -21.38
N PRO A 344 -45.05 -8.59 -22.14
CA PRO A 344 -46.25 -8.52 -22.96
C PRO A 344 -46.21 -9.52 -24.12
N ASN A 345 -47.35 -10.16 -24.37
CA ASN A 345 -47.50 -11.14 -25.45
C ASN A 345 -47.26 -10.49 -26.82
N GLY A 346 -46.33 -11.04 -27.61
CA GLY A 346 -45.97 -10.56 -28.95
C GLY A 346 -44.64 -9.80 -29.05
N LEU A 347 -43.89 -9.67 -27.95
CA LEU A 347 -42.53 -9.11 -27.98
C LEU A 347 -41.53 -10.12 -28.56
N GLU A 348 -40.87 -9.76 -29.67
CA GLU A 348 -39.78 -10.58 -30.24
C GLU A 348 -38.51 -10.40 -29.41
N ILE A 349 -38.25 -11.34 -28.50
CA ILE A 349 -37.00 -11.36 -27.71
C ILE A 349 -35.95 -12.19 -28.47
N PRO A 350 -34.81 -11.59 -28.87
CA PRO A 350 -33.73 -12.33 -29.51
C PRO A 350 -33.18 -13.45 -28.61
N TRP A 351 -32.95 -14.63 -29.19
CA TRP A 351 -32.29 -15.77 -28.53
C TRP A 351 -32.98 -16.30 -27.26
N LEU A 352 -34.28 -16.02 -27.07
CA LEU A 352 -35.03 -16.41 -25.89
C LEU A 352 -34.97 -17.93 -25.61
N ARG A 353 -35.05 -18.77 -26.65
CA ARG A 353 -34.97 -20.23 -26.50
C ARG A 353 -33.67 -20.66 -25.83
N ASP A 354 -32.53 -20.23 -26.37
CA ASP A 354 -31.22 -20.67 -25.90
C ASP A 354 -30.94 -20.10 -24.50
N ARG A 355 -31.42 -18.88 -24.21
CA ARG A 355 -31.38 -18.26 -22.87
C ARG A 355 -32.25 -18.99 -21.84
N LEU A 356 -33.47 -19.38 -22.20
CA LEU A 356 -34.35 -20.16 -21.30
C LEU A 356 -33.78 -21.55 -21.03
N VAL A 357 -33.18 -22.20 -22.03
CA VAL A 357 -32.48 -23.48 -21.83
C VAL A 357 -31.38 -23.30 -20.79
N LYS A 358 -30.55 -22.25 -20.93
CA LYS A 358 -29.49 -21.94 -19.96
C LYS A 358 -30.03 -21.70 -18.55
N ILE A 359 -31.07 -20.88 -18.40
CA ILE A 359 -31.69 -20.60 -17.09
C ILE A 359 -32.22 -21.88 -16.45
N ILE A 360 -32.93 -22.73 -17.21
CA ILE A 360 -33.46 -23.99 -16.69
C ILE A 360 -32.33 -24.95 -16.30
N THR A 361 -31.26 -25.03 -17.10
CA THR A 361 -30.10 -25.86 -16.74
C THR A 361 -29.43 -25.34 -15.48
N ASP A 362 -29.23 -24.02 -15.35
CA ASP A 362 -28.60 -23.40 -14.20
C ASP A 362 -29.42 -23.64 -12.93
N TYR A 363 -30.74 -23.40 -12.96
CA TYR A 363 -31.64 -23.72 -11.85
C TYR A 363 -31.64 -25.21 -11.48
N ARG A 364 -31.56 -26.10 -12.46
CA ARG A 364 -31.49 -27.55 -12.22
C ARG A 364 -30.17 -27.93 -11.55
N THR A 365 -29.05 -27.35 -11.98
CA THR A 365 -27.75 -27.56 -11.34
C THR A 365 -27.72 -26.98 -9.93
N GLU A 366 -28.26 -25.78 -9.71
CA GLU A 366 -28.36 -25.17 -8.39
C GLU A 366 -29.21 -26.03 -7.44
N THR A 367 -30.37 -26.51 -7.91
CA THR A 367 -31.23 -27.40 -7.12
C THR A 367 -30.52 -28.71 -6.78
N SER A 368 -29.82 -29.30 -7.75
CA SER A 368 -29.03 -30.52 -7.54
C SER A 368 -27.89 -30.30 -6.55
N LEU A 369 -27.19 -29.15 -6.62
CA LEU A 369 -26.14 -28.78 -5.69
C LEU A 369 -26.70 -28.55 -4.28
N ARG A 370 -27.80 -27.80 -4.15
CA ARG A 370 -28.48 -27.60 -2.86
C ARG A 370 -28.92 -28.93 -2.25
N HIS A 371 -29.42 -29.87 -3.06
CA HIS A 371 -29.79 -31.20 -2.59
C HIS A 371 -28.56 -31.99 -2.11
N GLY A 372 -27.51 -32.07 -2.93
CA GLY A 372 -26.27 -32.76 -2.56
C GLY A 372 -25.60 -32.17 -1.32
N CYS A 373 -25.51 -30.84 -1.20
CA CYS A 373 -25.01 -30.16 -0.01
C CYS A 373 -25.86 -30.46 1.23
N ASN A 374 -27.19 -30.51 1.09
CA ASN A 374 -28.09 -30.85 2.19
C ASN A 374 -27.89 -32.29 2.65
N ASP A 375 -27.69 -33.23 1.71
CA ASP A 375 -27.47 -34.64 2.06
C ASP A 375 -26.11 -34.86 2.73
N ILE A 376 -25.05 -34.17 2.26
CA ILE A 376 -23.74 -34.15 2.93
C ILE A 376 -23.87 -33.55 4.33
N LEU A 377 -24.54 -32.40 4.48
CA LEU A 377 -24.74 -31.76 5.78
C LEU A 377 -25.51 -32.66 6.76
N LYS A 378 -26.51 -33.40 6.28
CA LYS A 378 -27.22 -34.39 7.10
C LYS A 378 -26.30 -35.53 7.52
N ALA A 379 -25.52 -36.08 6.58
CA ALA A 379 -24.58 -37.15 6.87
C ALA A 379 -23.50 -36.70 7.87
N ASP A 380 -22.95 -35.50 7.68
CA ASP A 380 -21.95 -34.90 8.59
C ASP A 380 -22.53 -34.64 9.97
N CYS A 381 -23.76 -34.12 10.08
CA CYS A 381 -24.44 -33.98 11.36
C CYS A 381 -24.53 -35.33 12.11
N VAL A 382 -24.88 -36.41 11.41
CA VAL A 382 -24.94 -37.75 12.00
C VAL A 382 -23.56 -38.26 12.39
N ASN A 383 -22.55 -38.09 11.53
CA ASN A 383 -21.18 -38.51 11.79
C ASN A 383 -20.57 -37.77 12.99
N LEU A 384 -20.77 -36.45 13.07
CA LEU A 384 -20.37 -35.62 14.20
C LEU A 384 -21.09 -36.02 15.48
N LEU A 385 -22.39 -36.32 15.42
CA LEU A 385 -23.14 -36.84 16.56
C LEU A 385 -22.56 -38.17 17.05
N VAL A 386 -22.24 -39.09 16.14
CA VAL A 386 -21.64 -40.39 16.46
C VAL A 386 -20.23 -40.22 17.05
N LYS A 387 -19.41 -39.33 16.49
CA LYS A 387 -18.07 -39.02 17.02
C LYS A 387 -18.16 -38.40 18.41
N TYR A 388 -19.04 -37.42 18.59
CA TYR A 388 -19.32 -36.81 19.90
C TYR A 388 -19.78 -37.87 20.91
N TYR A 389 -20.67 -38.78 20.51
CA TYR A 389 -21.11 -39.87 21.37
C TYR A 389 -19.97 -40.83 21.73
N LYS A 390 -19.06 -41.13 20.79
CA LYS A 390 -17.86 -41.95 21.06
C LYS A 390 -16.90 -41.25 22.02
N GLU A 391 -16.62 -39.96 21.81
CA GLU A 391 -15.74 -39.15 22.68
C GLU A 391 -16.35 -38.94 24.07
N ALA A 392 -17.64 -38.64 24.16
CA ALA A 392 -18.34 -38.48 25.44
C ALA A 392 -18.36 -39.78 26.27
N ARG A 393 -18.31 -40.94 25.62
CA ARG A 393 -18.20 -42.26 26.27
C ARG A 393 -16.76 -42.66 26.58
N HIS A 394 -15.77 -42.01 25.99
CA HIS A 394 -14.37 -42.28 26.26
C HIS A 394 -13.96 -41.67 27.61
N GLY A 395 -13.16 -42.42 28.36
CA GLY A 395 -12.57 -41.93 29.61
C GLY A 395 -11.22 -41.31 29.33
N ILE A 396 -11.02 -40.07 29.78
CA ILE A 396 -9.73 -39.39 29.73
C ILE A 396 -8.87 -39.95 30.86
N TYR A 397 -7.73 -40.52 30.47
CA TYR A 397 -6.71 -40.99 31.40
C TYR A 397 -5.84 -39.81 31.84
N LEU A 398 -5.78 -39.58 33.15
CA LEU A 398 -4.94 -38.57 33.78
C LEU A 398 -3.88 -39.32 34.60
N SER A 399 -2.66 -39.45 34.06
CA SER A 399 -1.46 -39.84 34.80
C SER A 399 -0.77 -38.60 35.38
N ASN A 400 -0.14 -38.77 36.55
CA ASN A 400 0.66 -37.73 37.16
C ASN A 400 1.98 -37.58 36.37
N GLU A 401 2.11 -36.54 35.53
CA GLU A 401 3.31 -36.26 34.73
C GLU A 401 4.47 -35.69 35.56
N GLU A 402 4.95 -36.44 36.56
CA GLU A 402 6.26 -36.15 37.19
C GLU A 402 7.38 -37.10 36.72
N GLU A 403 7.07 -38.14 35.92
CA GLU A 403 8.09 -39.08 35.40
C GLU A 403 8.25 -39.12 33.87
N GLU A 404 7.32 -38.58 33.07
CA GLU A 404 7.41 -38.65 31.60
C GLU A 404 8.11 -37.45 30.93
N ALA A 405 8.43 -36.40 31.69
CA ALA A 405 9.19 -35.24 31.21
C ALA A 405 10.72 -35.45 31.18
N ARG A 406 11.24 -36.60 31.67
CA ARG A 406 12.69 -36.94 31.63
C ARG A 406 13.11 -37.85 30.48
N ALA A 407 12.18 -38.50 29.77
CA ALA A 407 12.52 -39.47 28.71
C ALA A 407 12.51 -38.90 27.27
N LYS A 408 12.10 -37.64 27.04
CA LYS A 408 12.06 -37.02 25.69
C LYS A 408 12.91 -35.74 25.55
N ARG A 409 14.00 -35.62 26.32
CA ARG A 409 15.03 -34.57 26.11
C ARG A 409 16.26 -35.03 25.33
N ASN A 410 16.29 -36.27 24.83
CA ASN A 410 17.36 -36.79 23.99
C ASN A 410 16.85 -37.33 22.65
N ASP A 411 16.06 -36.53 21.93
CA ASP A 411 16.03 -36.59 20.46
C ASP A 411 15.43 -35.30 19.92
N SER A 412 16.26 -34.25 19.92
CA SER A 412 16.04 -33.06 19.12
C SER A 412 16.63 -33.30 17.73
N SER A 413 15.79 -33.54 16.72
CA SER A 413 16.04 -33.10 15.35
C SER A 413 14.75 -33.11 14.51
N ALA A 414 14.54 -31.98 13.83
CA ALA A 414 13.71 -31.78 12.64
C ALA A 414 12.24 -31.32 12.80
N SER A 415 12.10 -29.99 12.64
CA SER A 415 11.14 -29.26 11.78
C SER A 415 9.64 -29.18 12.12
N GLN A 416 9.29 -28.00 12.66
CA GLN A 416 8.18 -27.09 12.32
C GLN A 416 7.13 -27.55 11.28
N ALA A 417 5.84 -27.40 11.64
CA ALA A 417 4.84 -26.68 10.86
C ALA A 417 3.45 -26.68 11.55
N ILE A 418 2.80 -25.51 11.62
CA ILE A 418 1.32 -25.30 11.53
C ILE A 418 0.51 -25.75 12.78
N GLU A 419 -0.48 -25.07 13.37
CA GLU A 419 -1.29 -23.88 13.09
C GLU A 419 -1.84 -23.37 14.45
N LYS A 420 -1.98 -22.05 14.62
CA LYS A 420 -2.70 -21.47 15.76
C LYS A 420 -4.21 -21.55 15.50
N SER A 421 -4.92 -22.49 16.14
CA SER A 421 -6.37 -22.39 16.31
C SER A 421 -6.69 -21.87 17.71
N SER A 422 -7.03 -20.57 17.77
CA SER A 422 -7.57 -19.90 18.95
C SER A 422 -8.98 -20.39 19.24
N VAL A 423 -9.15 -21.29 20.22
CA VAL A 423 -10.44 -21.53 20.86
C VAL A 423 -10.43 -20.81 22.21
N ARG A 424 -11.22 -19.74 22.30
CA ARG A 424 -11.51 -19.04 23.55
C ARG A 424 -12.25 -20.00 24.48
N THR A 425 -11.55 -20.57 25.46
CA THR A 425 -12.18 -21.17 26.63
C THR A 425 -12.81 -20.05 27.45
N THR A 426 -14.14 -20.02 27.45
CA THR A 426 -14.96 -19.25 28.38
C THR A 426 -14.59 -19.67 29.81
N GLU A 427 -14.10 -18.72 30.61
CA GLU A 427 -13.87 -18.90 32.04
C GLU A 427 -15.21 -19.14 32.75
N VAL A 428 -15.59 -20.40 32.91
CA VAL A 428 -16.61 -20.80 33.88
C VAL A 428 -15.94 -20.81 35.25
N LYS A 429 -16.13 -19.72 36.02
CA LYS A 429 -15.84 -19.68 37.45
C LYS A 429 -16.68 -20.74 38.17
N SER A 430 -16.17 -21.95 38.31
CA SER A 430 -16.75 -22.97 39.19
C SER A 430 -15.99 -22.99 40.52
N LYS A 431 -16.73 -22.70 41.59
CA LYS A 431 -16.28 -22.80 42.98
C LYS A 431 -15.76 -24.21 43.26
N THR A 432 -14.45 -24.36 43.41
CA THR A 432 -13.81 -25.60 43.88
C THR A 432 -14.02 -25.78 45.38
N ARG A 433 -15.12 -26.45 45.75
CA ARG A 433 -15.26 -27.12 47.07
C ARG A 433 -15.97 -28.46 46.89
N GLY A 434 -15.17 -29.43 46.49
CA GLY A 434 -15.51 -30.84 46.40
C GLY A 434 -14.30 -31.56 45.85
N GLY A 435 -13.37 -31.98 46.73
CA GLY A 435 -12.21 -32.75 46.31
C GLY A 435 -12.70 -33.99 45.57
N GLY A 436 -12.24 -34.17 44.32
CA GLY A 436 -12.65 -35.29 43.49
C GLY A 436 -12.39 -36.60 44.24
N ARG A 437 -13.42 -37.43 44.34
CA ARG A 437 -13.37 -38.77 44.93
C ARG A 437 -13.65 -39.79 43.85
N CYS A 438 -13.04 -40.96 43.96
CA CYS A 438 -13.36 -42.09 43.11
C CYS A 438 -14.82 -42.51 43.31
N CYS A 439 -15.60 -42.61 42.23
CA CYS A 439 -17.01 -42.99 42.30
C CYS A 439 -17.24 -44.47 42.68
N MET A 440 -16.20 -45.29 42.81
CA MET A 440 -16.29 -46.70 43.25
C MET A 440 -15.88 -46.88 44.72
N CYS A 441 -14.77 -46.31 45.16
CA CYS A 441 -14.27 -46.48 46.53
C CYS A 441 -14.51 -45.26 47.45
N PHE A 442 -15.03 -44.15 46.91
CA PHE A 442 -15.29 -42.88 47.61
C PHE A 442 -14.07 -42.21 48.28
N ASP A 443 -12.88 -42.74 48.02
CA ASP A 443 -11.61 -42.17 48.45
C ASP A 443 -11.22 -40.95 47.60
N PRO A 444 -10.61 -39.92 48.19
CA PRO A 444 -10.16 -38.73 47.47
C PRO A 444 -8.94 -39.02 46.57
N PHE A 445 -8.93 -38.46 45.36
CA PHE A 445 -7.80 -38.59 44.42
C PHE A 445 -6.49 -37.95 44.94
N SER A 446 -6.58 -37.08 45.96
CA SER A 446 -5.45 -36.33 46.50
C SER A 446 -4.46 -37.16 47.33
N ILE A 447 -4.74 -38.43 47.61
CA ILE A 447 -4.00 -39.18 48.64
C ILE A 447 -2.95 -40.14 48.05
N GLN A 448 -2.99 -40.48 46.76
CA GLN A 448 -2.04 -41.45 46.19
C GLN A 448 -1.70 -41.09 44.73
N ASN A 449 -0.46 -41.34 44.31
CA ASN A 449 0.05 -41.25 42.92
C ASN A 449 -0.65 -42.30 42.00
N VAL A 450 -1.97 -42.26 41.94
CA VAL A 450 -2.78 -43.23 41.18
C VAL A 450 -3.28 -42.55 39.93
N SER A 451 -3.17 -43.25 38.82
CA SER A 451 -3.78 -42.82 37.58
C SER A 451 -5.32 -42.77 37.72
N VAL A 452 -5.90 -41.67 37.28
CA VAL A 452 -7.35 -41.41 37.36
C VAL A 452 -7.92 -41.45 35.96
N ILE A 453 -9.07 -42.11 35.80
CA ILE A 453 -9.85 -42.07 34.56
C ILE A 453 -11.10 -41.24 34.83
N ALA A 454 -11.23 -40.10 34.13
CA ALA A 454 -12.36 -39.21 34.23
C ALA A 454 -13.20 -39.26 32.94
N PHE A 455 -14.52 -39.30 33.07
CA PHE A 455 -15.46 -39.32 31.95
C PHE A 455 -16.17 -37.96 31.82
N PHE A 456 -16.68 -37.67 30.63
CA PHE A 456 -17.39 -36.43 30.34
C PHE A 456 -18.65 -36.21 31.21
N CYS A 457 -19.23 -37.28 31.75
CA CYS A 457 -20.33 -37.23 32.72
C CYS A 457 -19.90 -36.81 34.14
N CYS A 458 -18.69 -36.25 34.30
CA CYS A 458 -18.08 -35.82 35.57
C CYS A 458 -17.84 -36.94 36.59
N HIS A 459 -17.96 -38.21 36.19
CA HIS A 459 -17.56 -39.34 37.02
C HIS A 459 -16.08 -39.64 36.82
N ALA A 460 -15.38 -39.85 37.93
CA ALA A 460 -13.96 -40.17 37.92
C ALA A 460 -13.69 -41.41 38.78
N TYR A 461 -12.73 -42.22 38.37
CA TYR A 461 -12.40 -43.49 38.98
C TYR A 461 -10.87 -43.64 39.09
N HIS A 462 -10.38 -44.32 40.12
CA HIS A 462 -9.01 -44.83 40.07
C HIS A 462 -8.92 -45.89 38.96
N MET A 463 -7.81 -45.89 38.21
CA MET A 463 -7.58 -46.87 37.15
C MET A 463 -7.75 -48.31 37.68
N THR A 464 -7.20 -48.62 38.86
CA THR A 464 -7.34 -49.93 39.51
C THR A 464 -8.80 -50.29 39.80
N CYS A 465 -9.56 -49.38 40.41
CA CYS A 465 -10.98 -49.60 40.71
C CYS A 465 -11.84 -49.82 39.45
N LEU A 466 -11.49 -49.17 38.34
CA LEU A 466 -12.21 -49.30 37.07
C LEU A 466 -11.80 -50.56 36.29
N MET A 467 -10.54 -51.00 36.41
CA MET A 467 -10.04 -52.22 35.78
C MET A 467 -10.49 -53.48 36.54
N ASP A 468 -10.47 -53.47 37.87
CA ASP A 468 -10.87 -54.61 38.71
C ASP A 468 -12.37 -54.95 38.55
N SER A 469 -13.20 -53.92 38.38
CA SER A 469 -14.64 -54.09 38.12
C SER A 469 -14.90 -54.64 36.72
N THR A 470 -14.18 -54.19 35.69
CA THR A 470 -14.33 -54.74 34.33
C THR A 470 -13.84 -56.18 34.22
N SER A 471 -12.84 -56.60 35.00
CA SER A 471 -12.47 -58.02 35.13
C SER A 471 -13.53 -58.85 35.86
N ASN A 472 -14.16 -58.33 36.92
CA ASN A 472 -15.21 -59.05 37.65
C ASN A 472 -16.51 -59.23 36.85
N VAL A 473 -16.86 -58.30 35.96
CA VAL A 473 -18.01 -58.48 35.04
C VAL A 473 -17.75 -59.58 34.00
N SER A 474 -16.49 -59.83 33.63
CA SER A 474 -16.16 -60.96 32.73
C SER A 474 -16.20 -62.35 33.41
N GLY A 475 -16.27 -62.41 34.74
CA GLY A 475 -16.28 -63.66 35.53
C GLY A 475 -17.66 -64.24 35.88
N MET A 476 -18.77 -63.55 35.57
CA MET A 476 -20.14 -64.07 35.78
C MET A 476 -20.86 -64.32 34.45
N LYS A 477 -20.47 -65.39 33.77
CA LYS A 477 -21.34 -66.07 32.79
C LYS A 477 -21.44 -67.54 33.19
N GLY A 478 -22.54 -67.88 33.85
CA GLY A 478 -22.88 -69.26 34.22
C GLY A 478 -24.31 -69.37 34.74
N SER A 479 -25.23 -69.73 33.84
CA SER A 479 -26.45 -70.55 34.00
C SER A 479 -27.66 -70.00 33.22
N GLU A 480 -28.34 -70.95 32.59
CA GLU A 480 -29.34 -70.86 31.53
C GLU A 480 -30.69 -70.24 31.95
N ALA A 481 -31.42 -69.61 31.01
CA ALA A 481 -32.73 -70.10 30.52
C ALA A 481 -33.42 -69.12 29.54
N THR A 482 -33.65 -69.63 28.33
CA THR A 482 -34.79 -69.45 27.39
C THR A 482 -35.89 -68.40 27.66
N SER A 483 -36.20 -67.55 26.66
CA SER A 483 -37.48 -67.60 25.89
C SER A 483 -37.62 -66.50 24.81
N ARG A 484 -37.71 -66.95 23.54
CA ARG A 484 -38.56 -66.51 22.40
C ARG A 484 -39.10 -65.06 22.28
N GLU A 485 -38.63 -64.38 21.21
CA GLU A 485 -39.34 -63.70 20.07
C GLU A 485 -40.67 -62.90 20.25
N PRO A 486 -41.09 -62.05 19.27
CA PRO A 486 -40.36 -61.19 18.31
C PRO A 486 -41.02 -59.77 18.21
N LEU A 487 -40.51 -58.85 17.38
CA LEU A 487 -41.30 -57.87 16.58
C LEU A 487 -40.39 -57.05 15.62
N VAL A 488 -40.99 -56.66 14.50
CA VAL A 488 -40.47 -56.46 13.14
C VAL A 488 -40.04 -55.01 12.85
N GLU A 489 -39.36 -54.82 11.71
CA GLU A 489 -39.29 -53.64 10.82
C GLU A 489 -38.09 -52.66 11.01
N TYR A 490 -37.32 -52.21 10.02
CA TYR A 490 -37.41 -52.17 8.55
C TYR A 490 -35.99 -52.27 7.94
N GLU A 491 -35.84 -52.97 6.81
CA GLU A 491 -34.59 -53.05 6.03
C GLU A 491 -34.37 -51.78 5.20
N TYR A 492 -33.21 -51.13 5.40
CA TYR A 492 -32.57 -50.30 4.39
C TYR A 492 -31.21 -50.92 4.07
N ASP A 493 -31.13 -51.39 2.83
CA ASP A 493 -29.97 -51.91 2.12
C ASP A 493 -28.87 -50.84 2.05
N ASN A 494 -27.84 -50.98 2.89
CA ASN A 494 -26.63 -50.18 2.81
C ASN A 494 -25.53 -51.08 2.27
N GLY A 495 -25.18 -50.85 1.01
CA GLY A 495 -24.10 -51.52 0.30
C GLY A 495 -22.79 -51.43 1.08
N ASP A 496 -22.07 -52.54 0.99
CA ASP A 496 -20.78 -52.81 1.59
C ASP A 496 -19.82 -51.62 1.48
N VAL A 497 -19.54 -50.99 2.60
CA VAL A 497 -18.30 -50.23 2.80
C VAL A 497 -17.41 -51.16 3.60
N GLU A 498 -16.49 -51.81 2.88
CA GLU A 498 -15.37 -52.54 3.44
C GLU A 498 -14.54 -51.56 4.29
N ASP A 499 -14.72 -51.62 5.62
CA ASP A 499 -13.81 -50.98 6.59
C ASP A 499 -12.49 -51.76 6.56
N ASP A 500 -11.58 -51.34 5.69
CA ASP A 500 -10.14 -51.60 5.79
C ASP A 500 -9.57 -50.79 6.97
N ASP A 501 -9.89 -51.22 8.19
CA ASP A 501 -9.15 -50.83 9.39
C ASP A 501 -8.08 -51.90 9.69
N GLU A 502 -6.97 -51.83 8.95
CA GLU A 502 -5.68 -52.35 9.39
C GLU A 502 -5.20 -51.54 10.61
N ASP A 503 -5.75 -51.84 11.79
CA ASP A 503 -5.21 -51.41 13.07
C ASP A 503 -4.86 -52.63 13.94
N THR A 504 -3.91 -53.40 13.41
CA THR A 504 -3.25 -54.48 14.14
C THR A 504 -2.18 -53.87 15.05
N GLN A 505 -2.55 -53.43 16.26
CA GLN A 505 -1.75 -53.55 17.51
C GLN A 505 -2.29 -52.65 18.65
N SER A 506 -3.25 -53.18 19.40
CA SER A 506 -3.25 -53.26 20.88
C SER A 506 -4.70 -53.32 21.36
N SER A 507 -5.09 -54.46 21.90
CA SER A 507 -6.39 -54.68 22.54
C SER A 507 -6.48 -53.89 23.86
N SER A 508 -6.54 -52.56 23.76
CA SER A 508 -6.88 -51.67 24.86
C SER A 508 -8.39 -51.77 25.09
N ARG A 509 -8.80 -52.50 26.14
CA ARG A 509 -10.21 -52.63 26.57
C ARG A 509 -10.81 -51.23 26.71
N ARG A 510 -11.72 -50.82 25.81
CA ARG A 510 -12.40 -49.51 25.89
C ARG A 510 -13.18 -49.40 27.19
N VAL A 511 -12.65 -48.64 28.13
CA VAL A 511 -13.25 -48.43 29.44
C VAL A 511 -14.41 -47.44 29.34
N ARG A 512 -15.55 -47.74 29.98
CA ARG A 512 -16.77 -46.92 29.97
C ARG A 512 -17.11 -46.52 31.40
N CYS A 513 -17.80 -45.39 31.58
CA CYS A 513 -18.28 -44.97 32.89
C CYS A 513 -19.35 -45.93 33.42
N ILE A 514 -19.03 -46.71 34.45
CA ILE A 514 -19.92 -47.74 35.02
C ILE A 514 -21.30 -47.17 35.35
N LEU A 515 -21.35 -46.03 36.06
CA LEU A 515 -22.60 -45.42 36.53
C LEU A 515 -23.55 -44.99 35.39
N CYS A 516 -23.00 -44.52 34.27
CA CYS A 516 -23.79 -44.12 33.12
C CYS A 516 -24.17 -45.32 32.24
N THR A 517 -23.37 -46.39 32.21
CA THR A 517 -23.74 -47.64 31.53
C THR A 517 -24.77 -48.48 32.28
N THR A 518 -24.81 -48.46 33.62
CA THR A 518 -25.84 -49.17 34.41
C THR A 518 -27.15 -48.40 34.50
N ALA A 519 -27.14 -47.09 34.28
CA ALA A 519 -28.34 -46.26 34.22
C ALA A 519 -29.05 -46.29 32.84
N SER A 520 -28.38 -46.84 31.82
CA SER A 520 -28.90 -46.96 30.44
C SER A 520 -29.23 -48.40 30.03
N SER A 521 -29.17 -49.35 30.96
CA SER A 521 -29.51 -50.77 30.78
C SER A 521 -30.86 -51.14 31.37
#